data_AF-A0A2E2C608-F1
#
_entry.id   AF-A0A2E2C608-F1
#
_cell.length_a   1.000
_cell.length_b   1.000
_cell.length_c   1.000
_cell.angle_alpha   90.00
_cell.angle_beta   90.00
_cell.angle_gamma   90.00
#
_symmetry.space_group_name_H-M   'P 1'
#
loop_
_entity.id
_entity.type
_entity.pdbx_description
1 polymer ?
#
loop_
_entity_poly.entity_id
_entity_poly.type
_entity_poly.pdbx_seq_one_letter_code
_entity_poly.pdbx_strand_id
1 'polypeptide(L)'
;MDKTSQRSGTWRACEELHAIENRMVAIRKLLKSIQHQSSTGGEAMDDALKIAQTIEDLASYGRNSSAVNALEIVSILEISLSILDAEIDSFLTS
;
A
#
# COMPACT_ATOMS: atom_id res chain seq x y z
N MET A 1 -0.19 30.01 11.18
CA MET A 1 0.17 28.82 10.38
C MET A 1 0.20 29.23 8.92
N ASP A 2 1.37 29.14 8.29
CA ASP A 2 1.64 29.65 6.94
C ASP A 2 1.01 28.78 5.86
N LYS A 3 0.19 29.39 4.99
CA LYS A 3 -0.53 28.72 3.89
C LYS A 3 0.41 28.05 2.87
N THR A 4 1.67 28.48 2.81
CA THR A 4 2.72 27.95 1.94
C THR A 4 3.28 26.61 2.44
N SER A 5 3.45 26.45 3.75
CA SER A 5 3.92 25.19 4.36
C SER A 5 2.88 24.08 4.28
N GLN A 6 1.59 24.44 4.24
CA GLN A 6 0.50 23.49 4.12
C GLN A 6 0.40 22.94 2.70
N ARG A 7 0.63 23.79 1.68
CA ARG A 7 0.63 23.38 0.26
C ARG A 7 1.77 22.43 -0.10
N SER A 8 2.96 22.61 0.47
CA SER A 8 4.10 21.71 0.23
C SER A 8 3.92 20.33 0.88
N GLY A 9 3.31 20.29 2.07
CA GLY A 9 2.97 19.03 2.76
C GLY A 9 1.92 18.21 2.02
N THR A 10 0.86 18.85 1.52
CA THR A 10 -0.21 18.16 0.79
C THR A 10 0.26 17.60 -0.56
N TRP A 11 1.07 18.36 -1.30
CA TRP A 11 1.59 17.91 -2.59
C TRP A 11 2.47 16.67 -2.43
N ARG A 12 3.36 16.67 -1.42
CA ARG A 12 4.18 15.50 -1.06
C ARG A 12 3.34 14.29 -0.68
N ALA A 13 2.30 14.47 0.13
CA ALA A 13 1.41 13.38 0.52
C ALA A 13 0.70 12.76 -0.71
N CYS A 14 0.22 13.58 -1.65
CA CYS A 14 -0.42 13.08 -2.87
C CYS A 14 0.56 12.30 -3.77
N GLU A 15 1.81 12.75 -3.90
CA GLU A 15 2.84 12.03 -4.65
C GLU A 15 3.20 10.70 -3.98
N GLU A 16 3.34 10.69 -2.66
CA GLU A 16 3.61 9.49 -1.88
C GLU A 16 2.49 8.46 -1.99
N LEU A 17 1.24 8.89 -1.85
CA LEU A 17 0.06 8.05 -2.05
C LEU A 17 0.03 7.47 -3.47
N HIS A 18 0.39 8.25 -4.49
CA HIS A 18 0.45 7.76 -5.86
C HIS A 18 1.56 6.72 -6.06
N ALA A 19 2.72 6.92 -5.44
CA ALA A 19 3.80 5.96 -5.46
C ALA A 19 3.42 4.65 -4.75
N ILE A 20 2.74 4.73 -3.61
CA ILE A 20 2.24 3.57 -2.86
C ILE A 20 1.20 2.80 -3.69
N GLU A 21 0.23 3.48 -4.28
CA GLU A 21 -0.79 2.89 -5.17
C GLU A 21 -0.12 2.08 -6.30
N ASN A 22 0.82 2.70 -7.03
CA ASN A 22 1.52 2.03 -8.13
C ASN A 22 2.35 0.82 -7.66
N ARG A 23 3.00 0.92 -6.49
CA ARG A 23 3.75 -0.20 -5.90
C ARG A 23 2.82 -1.36 -5.55
N MET A 24 1.66 -1.10 -4.95
CA MET A 24 0.72 -2.16 -4.58
C MET A 24 0.14 -2.87 -5.79
N VAL A 25 -0.18 -2.13 -6.87
CA VAL A 25 -0.58 -2.74 -8.15
C VAL A 25 0.50 -3.69 -8.67
N ALA A 26 1.77 -3.29 -8.60
CA ALA A 26 2.88 -4.13 -9.02
C ALA A 26 3.05 -5.38 -8.14
N ILE A 27 2.98 -5.23 -6.81
CA ILE A 27 3.05 -6.36 -5.86
C ILE A 27 1.91 -7.34 -6.10
N ARG A 28 0.65 -6.88 -6.21
CA ARG A 28 -0.48 -7.77 -6.49
C ARG A 28 -0.30 -8.56 -7.78
N LYS A 29 0.22 -7.92 -8.84
CA LYS A 29 0.50 -8.61 -10.12
C LYS A 29 1.57 -9.69 -9.95
N LEU A 30 2.63 -9.40 -9.19
CA LEU A 30 3.69 -10.35 -8.88
C LEU A 30 3.16 -11.53 -8.06
N LEU A 31 2.45 -11.26 -6.96
CA LEU A 31 1.84 -12.28 -6.09
C LEU A 31 0.90 -13.19 -6.87
N LYS A 32 0.02 -12.63 -7.71
CA LYS A 32 -0.84 -13.42 -8.61
C LYS A 32 -0.03 -14.28 -9.58
N SER A 33 1.04 -13.74 -10.15
CA SER A 33 1.92 -14.51 -11.05
C SER A 33 2.56 -15.69 -10.31
N ILE A 34 3.01 -15.50 -9.07
CA ILE A 34 3.57 -16.56 -8.24
C ILE A 34 2.50 -17.61 -7.93
N GLN A 35 1.32 -17.18 -7.45
CA GLN A 35 0.18 -18.06 -7.16
C GLN A 35 -0.27 -18.88 -8.39
N HIS A 36 -0.16 -18.33 -9.60
CA HIS A 36 -0.45 -19.08 -10.82
C HIS A 36 0.64 -20.08 -11.21
N GLN A 37 1.90 -19.78 -10.91
CA GLN A 37 3.05 -20.62 -11.26
C GLN A 37 3.31 -21.72 -10.22
N SER A 38 2.83 -21.55 -9.00
CA SER A 38 3.01 -22.50 -7.92
C SER A 38 1.69 -22.81 -7.22
N SER A 39 1.41 -24.10 -7.00
CA SER A 39 0.32 -24.54 -6.11
C SER A 39 0.60 -24.21 -4.63
N THR A 40 1.79 -23.66 -4.34
CA THR A 40 2.16 -23.08 -3.05
C THR A 40 1.73 -21.61 -3.01
N GLY A 41 1.02 -21.26 -1.96
CA GLY A 41 0.52 -19.91 -1.72
C GLY A 41 -0.28 -19.90 -0.42
N GLY A 42 -1.10 -20.92 -0.20
CA GLY A 42 -1.82 -21.11 1.07
C GLY A 42 -2.56 -19.85 1.53
N GLU A 43 -2.84 -19.80 2.82
CA GLU A 43 -3.54 -18.68 3.46
C GLU A 43 -2.71 -17.39 3.45
N ALA A 44 -1.38 -17.49 3.62
CA ALA A 44 -0.47 -16.35 3.66
C ALA A 44 -0.40 -15.56 2.33
N MET A 45 -0.41 -16.23 1.17
CA MET A 45 -0.47 -15.55 -0.14
C MET A 45 -1.81 -14.81 -0.32
N ASP A 46 -2.91 -15.43 0.08
CA ASP A 46 -4.24 -14.82 -0.01
C ASP A 46 -4.33 -13.59 0.90
N ASP A 47 -3.72 -13.64 2.08
CA ASP A 47 -3.67 -12.51 3.00
C ASP A 47 -2.75 -11.40 2.49
N ALA A 48 -1.57 -11.72 1.96
CA ALA A 48 -0.70 -10.74 1.29
C ALA A 48 -1.42 -10.04 0.13
N LEU A 49 -2.22 -10.76 -0.67
CA LEU A 49 -3.03 -10.20 -1.74
C LEU A 49 -4.11 -9.24 -1.22
N LYS A 50 -4.82 -9.60 -0.14
CA LYS A 50 -5.85 -8.75 0.49
C LYS A 50 -5.23 -7.50 1.12
N ILE A 51 -4.09 -7.61 1.78
CA ILE A 51 -3.38 -6.47 2.37
C ILE A 51 -2.94 -5.52 1.26
N ALA A 52 -2.30 -6.03 0.20
CA ALA A 52 -1.88 -5.20 -0.92
C ALA A 52 -3.07 -4.50 -1.60
N GLN A 53 -4.22 -5.17 -1.73
CA GLN A 53 -5.46 -4.55 -2.21
C GLN A 53 -5.95 -3.42 -1.29
N THR A 54 -5.94 -3.66 0.02
CA THR A 54 -6.39 -2.67 1.00
C THR A 54 -5.50 -1.42 0.98
N ILE A 55 -4.18 -1.59 0.87
CA ILE A 55 -3.23 -0.48 0.76
C ILE A 55 -3.46 0.32 -0.54
N GLU A 56 -3.73 -0.36 -1.66
CA GLU A 56 -4.08 0.31 -2.93
C GLU A 56 -5.36 1.14 -2.81
N ASP A 57 -6.43 0.58 -2.23
CA ASP A 57 -7.71 1.26 -2.08
C ASP A 57 -7.59 2.47 -1.14
N LEU A 58 -6.83 2.33 -0.04
CA LEU A 58 -6.54 3.42 0.88
C LEU A 58 -5.71 4.52 0.22
N ALA A 59 -4.68 4.15 -0.54
CA ALA A 59 -3.85 5.12 -1.26
C ALA A 59 -4.69 5.90 -2.29
N SER A 60 -5.52 5.21 -3.08
CA SER A 60 -6.44 5.81 -4.05
C SER A 60 -7.46 6.73 -3.37
N TYR A 61 -8.04 6.31 -2.24
CA TYR A 61 -8.94 7.14 -1.44
C TYR A 61 -8.22 8.40 -0.92
N GLY A 62 -6.99 8.27 -0.41
CA GLY A 62 -6.20 9.38 0.10
C GLY A 62 -5.90 10.44 -0.95
N ARG A 63 -5.61 10.05 -2.19
CA ARG A 63 -5.35 11.01 -3.28
C ARG A 63 -6.56 11.86 -3.64
N ASN A 64 -7.77 11.33 -3.40
CA ASN A 64 -9.03 12.01 -3.68
C ASN A 64 -9.62 12.71 -2.42
N SER A 65 -8.91 12.67 -1.29
CA SER A 65 -9.37 13.18 -0.01
C SER A 65 -8.80 14.56 0.33
N SER A 66 -9.28 15.14 1.44
CA SER A 66 -8.73 16.40 1.96
C SER A 66 -7.25 16.23 2.38
N ALA A 67 -6.51 17.34 2.45
CA ALA A 67 -5.10 17.33 2.84
C ALA A 67 -4.83 16.71 4.22
N VAL A 68 -5.74 16.87 5.17
CA VAL A 68 -5.61 16.31 6.53
C VAL A 68 -5.79 14.79 6.47
N ASN A 69 -6.84 14.34 5.77
CA ASN A 69 -7.12 12.92 5.59
C ASN A 69 -5.98 12.21 4.83
N ALA A 70 -5.39 12.87 3.82
CA ALA A 70 -4.28 12.32 3.05
C ALA A 70 -3.05 12.02 3.93
N LEU A 71 -2.73 12.90 4.88
CA LEU A 71 -1.62 12.68 5.82
C LEU A 71 -1.92 11.54 6.81
N GLU A 72 -3.14 11.48 7.35
CA GLU A 72 -3.56 10.37 8.23
C GLU A 72 -3.50 9.02 7.50
N ILE A 73 -3.92 9.00 6.23
CA ILE A 73 -3.85 7.81 5.39
C ILE A 73 -2.41 7.38 5.14
N VAL A 74 -1.48 8.30 4.88
CA VAL A 74 -0.05 7.97 4.75
C VAL A 74 0.46 7.24 6.00
N SER A 75 0.15 7.72 7.20
CA SER A 75 0.57 7.05 8.45
C SER A 75 -0.05 5.64 8.61
N ILE A 76 -1.30 5.44 8.18
CA ILE A 76 -1.93 4.11 8.19
C ILE A 76 -1.26 3.17 7.16
N LEU A 77 -0.86 3.71 6.01
CA LEU A 77 -0.20 2.95 4.96
C LEU A 77 1.19 2.47 5.41
N GLU A 78 1.96 3.25 6.17
CA GLU A 78 3.25 2.83 6.71
C GLU A 78 3.16 1.56 7.57
N ILE A 79 2.14 1.49 8.43
CA ILE A 79 1.86 0.31 9.26
C ILE A 79 1.45 -0.86 8.38
N SER A 80 0.56 -0.61 7.43
CA SER A 80 0.03 -1.66 6.54
C SER A 80 1.11 -2.25 5.62
N LEU A 81 2.05 -1.41 5.14
CA LEU A 81 3.23 -1.84 4.38
C LEU A 81 4.14 -2.75 5.22
N SER A 82 4.34 -2.41 6.50
CA SER A 82 5.14 -3.25 7.40
C SER A 82 4.51 -4.63 7.64
N ILE A 83 3.18 -4.71 7.71
CA ILE A 83 2.44 -5.97 7.82
C ILE A 83 2.57 -6.76 6.51
N LEU A 84 2.43 -6.11 5.35
CA LEU A 84 2.57 -6.75 4.05
C LEU A 84 3.97 -7.37 3.88
N ASP A 85 5.02 -6.65 4.26
CA ASP A 85 6.39 -7.15 4.19
C ASP A 85 6.56 -8.42 5.06
N ALA A 86 6.01 -8.42 6.27
CA ALA A 86 6.05 -9.58 7.16
C ALA A 86 5.31 -10.81 6.60
N GLU A 87 4.14 -10.60 5.98
CA GLU A 87 3.40 -11.70 5.34
C GLU A 87 4.14 -12.24 4.11
N ILE A 88 4.76 -11.36 3.32
CA ILE A 88 5.58 -11.76 2.18
C ILE A 88 6.77 -12.61 2.63
N ASP A 89 7.48 -12.17 3.66
CA ASP A 89 8.61 -12.91 4.21
C ASP A 89 8.19 -14.28 4.77
N SER A 90 7.01 -14.35 5.40
CA SER A 90 6.45 -15.58 5.98
C SER A 90 6.27 -16.68 4.91
N PHE A 91 5.67 -16.37 3.76
CA PHE A 91 5.46 -17.40 2.72
C PHE A 91 6.69 -17.66 1.83
N LEU A 92 7.63 -16.71 1.74
CA LEU A 92 8.90 -16.94 1.02
C LEU A 92 9.87 -17.83 1.79
N THR A 93 9.71 -17.93 3.11
CA THR A 93 10.57 -18.73 3.99
C THR A 93 9.95 -20.05 4.44
N SER A 94 8.66 -20.28 4.13
CA SER A 94 7.93 -21.54 4.37
C SER A 94 8.16 -22.58 3.28
#